data_AF-A0A7L5YSQ1-F1
#
_entry.id   AF-A0A7L5YSQ1-F1
#
_cell.length_a   1.000
_cell.length_b   1.000
_cell.length_c   1.000
_cell.angle_alpha   90.00
_cell.angle_beta   90.00
_cell.angle_gamma   90.00
#
_symmetry.space_group_name_H-M   'P 1'
#
loop_
_entity.id
_entity.type
_entity.pdbx_description
1 polymer ?
#
loop_
_entity_poly.entity_id
_entity_poly.type
_entity_poly.pdbx_seq_one_letter_code
_entity_poly.pdbx_strand_id
1 'polypeptide(L)'
;MTAMLERRQILNRIRPLVGDNLAAGLVHDTVAFCIADGAPLTDYAARRAYEHAGHVHDRAFIFDPQVPWEFRPDGELRHFSVGAILWRIYAGEPRYCLLRRTTYPVGYYTIPAGHVDTGEEPLTAVLRETYEETGLAVVRAELLYAQEEIADACRRGANYHSWHLYLCECLGEPRLSDEGDVIGWYTRREILEDLPLTRPATHFLGRYFDAAPRRVYAGDATTAGIWSP
;
A
#
# COMPACT_ATOMS: atom_id res chain seq x y z
N MET A 1 15.37 -16.63 10.02
CA MET A 1 16.18 -17.14 8.87
C MET A 1 15.42 -18.19 8.05
N THR A 2 14.79 -19.20 8.66
CA THR A 2 14.08 -20.28 7.92
C THR A 2 12.89 -19.79 7.09
N ALA A 3 11.99 -18.97 7.65
CA ALA A 3 10.81 -18.47 6.92
C ALA A 3 11.13 -17.60 5.70
N MET A 4 12.21 -16.79 5.76
CA MET A 4 12.68 -16.00 4.63
C MET A 4 13.30 -16.87 3.53
N LEU A 5 14.01 -17.93 3.92
CA LEU A 5 14.58 -18.89 2.99
C LEU A 5 13.47 -19.66 2.26
N GLU A 6 12.42 -20.08 2.98
CA GLU A 6 11.23 -20.73 2.42
C GLU A 6 10.47 -19.80 1.47
N ARG A 7 10.24 -18.54 1.85
CA ARG A 7 9.60 -17.54 1.00
C ARG A 7 10.35 -17.32 -0.30
N ARG A 8 11.67 -17.15 -0.25
CA ARG A 8 12.48 -16.97 -1.46
C ARG A 8 12.41 -18.19 -2.37
N GLN A 9 12.38 -19.40 -1.81
CA GLN A 9 12.17 -20.62 -2.60
C GLN A 9 10.80 -20.63 -3.29
N ILE A 10 9.74 -20.18 -2.61
CA ILE A 10 8.41 -20.05 -3.21
C ILE A 10 8.41 -19.04 -4.35
N LEU A 11 8.91 -17.83 -4.14
CA LEU A 11 8.99 -16.79 -5.16
C LEU A 11 9.83 -17.22 -6.37
N ASN A 12 10.93 -17.96 -6.16
CA ASN A 12 11.73 -18.52 -7.24
C ASN A 12 10.96 -19.55 -8.11
N ARG A 13 10.00 -20.29 -7.52
CA ARG A 13 9.11 -21.19 -8.28
C ARG A 13 8.01 -20.43 -9.03
N ILE A 14 7.51 -19.34 -8.45
CA ILE A 14 6.42 -18.52 -9.03
C ILE A 14 6.94 -17.63 -10.16
N ARG A 15 8.11 -17.00 -10.01
CA ARG A 15 8.69 -16.06 -10.98
C ARG A 15 8.64 -16.54 -12.45
N PRO A 16 9.07 -17.76 -12.81
CA PRO A 16 8.99 -18.21 -14.21
C PRO A 16 7.56 -18.40 -14.75
N LEU A 17 6.56 -18.48 -13.87
CA LEU A 17 5.14 -18.62 -14.26
C LEU A 17 4.48 -17.26 -14.55
N VAL A 18 4.96 -16.18 -13.92
CA VAL A 18 4.31 -14.86 -13.97
C VAL A 18 5.17 -13.79 -14.65
N GLY A 19 6.50 -13.97 -14.68
CA GLY A 19 7.44 -12.97 -15.19
C GLY A 19 7.47 -11.67 -14.37
N ASP A 20 8.01 -10.62 -14.98
CA ASP A 20 7.94 -9.23 -14.49
C ASP A 20 6.89 -8.49 -15.34
N ASN A 21 6.09 -7.58 -14.74
CA ASN A 21 4.98 -6.90 -15.45
C ASN A 21 5.46 -5.75 -16.40
N LEU A 22 6.62 -5.92 -17.05
CA LEU A 22 7.29 -4.87 -17.84
C LEU A 22 7.36 -5.15 -19.34
N ALA A 23 6.74 -6.24 -19.81
CA ALA A 23 6.51 -6.48 -21.23
C ALA A 23 5.12 -7.09 -21.42
N ALA A 24 4.30 -6.50 -22.29
CA ALA A 24 2.94 -6.93 -22.54
C ALA A 24 2.88 -8.46 -22.84
N GLY A 25 2.24 -9.22 -21.95
CA GLY A 25 1.72 -10.55 -22.29
C GLY A 25 2.24 -11.80 -21.55
N LEU A 26 2.69 -11.74 -20.28
CA LEU A 26 3.01 -12.99 -19.53
C LEU A 26 1.91 -13.46 -18.57
N VAL A 27 1.03 -12.58 -18.11
CA VAL A 27 -0.18 -12.91 -17.33
C VAL A 27 -1.36 -12.27 -18.05
N HIS A 28 -2.37 -13.07 -18.41
CA HIS A 28 -3.56 -12.59 -19.15
C HIS A 28 -4.80 -12.43 -18.27
N ASP A 29 -4.91 -13.25 -17.23
CA ASP A 29 -5.93 -13.19 -16.21
C ASP A 29 -5.25 -13.13 -14.84
N THR A 30 -5.92 -12.55 -13.83
CA THR A 30 -5.39 -12.56 -12.47
C THR A 30 -5.04 -13.99 -12.06
N VAL A 31 -3.90 -14.17 -11.39
CA VAL A 31 -3.52 -15.46 -10.79
C VAL A 31 -3.10 -15.24 -9.35
N ALA A 32 -3.38 -16.22 -8.49
CA ALA A 32 -3.04 -16.14 -7.08
C ALA A 32 -2.38 -17.44 -6.59
N PHE A 33 -1.42 -17.30 -5.69
CA PHE A 33 -0.72 -18.41 -5.05
C PHE A 33 -0.74 -18.26 -3.53
N CYS A 34 -0.90 -19.37 -2.82
CA CYS A 34 -0.85 -19.41 -1.37
C CYS A 34 0.50 -18.85 -0.87
N ILE A 35 0.46 -17.97 0.13
CA ILE A 35 1.66 -17.31 0.66
C ILE A 35 2.61 -18.28 1.39
N ALA A 36 2.07 -19.41 1.90
CA ALA A 36 2.80 -20.36 2.73
C ALA A 36 3.53 -21.45 1.94
N ASP A 37 2.97 -21.89 0.81
CA ASP A 37 3.52 -23.02 0.03
C ASP A 37 3.67 -22.72 -1.47
N GLY A 38 3.10 -21.62 -1.98
CA GLY A 38 3.14 -21.25 -3.39
C GLY A 38 2.22 -22.06 -4.28
N ALA A 39 1.28 -22.85 -3.74
CA ALA A 39 0.31 -23.58 -4.54
C ALA A 39 -0.68 -22.61 -5.21
N PRO A 40 -1.10 -22.87 -6.47
CA PRO A 40 -2.12 -22.07 -7.13
C PRO A 40 -3.44 -22.10 -6.35
N LEU A 41 -4.07 -20.94 -6.21
CA LEU A 41 -5.40 -20.79 -5.63
C LEU A 41 -6.44 -20.74 -6.76
N THR A 42 -7.55 -21.44 -6.60
CA THR A 42 -8.64 -21.49 -7.60
C THR A 42 -9.85 -20.63 -7.25
N ASP A 43 -9.97 -20.20 -6.00
CA ASP A 43 -11.05 -19.33 -5.50
C ASP A 43 -10.43 -18.27 -4.58
N TYR A 44 -10.10 -17.11 -5.16
CA TYR A 44 -9.41 -16.01 -4.48
C TYR A 44 -10.07 -14.64 -4.70
N ALA A 45 -11.02 -14.53 -5.63
CA ALA A 45 -11.71 -13.28 -5.91
C ALA A 45 -12.59 -12.85 -4.72
N ALA A 46 -12.52 -11.57 -4.34
CA ALA A 46 -13.33 -10.96 -3.28
C ALA A 46 -13.27 -11.64 -1.89
N ARG A 47 -12.26 -12.48 -1.61
CA ARG A 47 -12.09 -13.10 -0.29
C ARG A 47 -11.45 -12.15 0.70
N ARG A 48 -11.75 -12.33 2.00
CA ARG A 48 -11.06 -11.63 3.12
C ARG A 48 -9.80 -12.36 3.59
N ALA A 49 -9.75 -13.68 3.43
CA ALA A 49 -8.58 -14.51 3.67
C ALA A 49 -8.43 -15.59 2.58
N TYR A 50 -7.21 -16.08 2.40
CA TYR A 50 -6.82 -17.09 1.41
C TYR A 50 -6.48 -18.39 2.12
N GLU A 51 -7.01 -19.51 1.62
CA GLU A 51 -6.87 -20.82 2.23
C GLU A 51 -6.32 -21.84 1.24
N HIS A 52 -5.35 -22.63 1.69
CA HIS A 52 -4.86 -23.81 0.98
C HIS A 52 -4.26 -24.81 1.97
N ALA A 53 -4.61 -26.09 1.83
CA ALA A 53 -4.05 -27.20 2.62
C ALA A 53 -4.04 -26.97 4.15
N GLY A 54 -5.05 -26.29 4.69
CA GLY A 54 -5.18 -25.99 6.13
C GLY A 54 -4.44 -24.73 6.59
N HIS A 55 -3.75 -24.01 5.70
CA HIS A 55 -3.19 -22.69 5.95
C HIS A 55 -4.23 -21.62 5.64
N VAL A 56 -4.42 -20.64 6.53
CA VAL A 56 -5.30 -19.48 6.31
C VAL A 56 -4.52 -18.21 6.52
N HIS A 57 -4.47 -17.35 5.51
CA HIS A 57 -3.70 -16.10 5.53
C HIS A 57 -4.48 -14.92 4.97
N ASP A 58 -4.28 -13.72 5.53
CA ASP A 58 -4.87 -12.49 5.00
C ASP A 58 -4.19 -12.00 3.70
N ARG A 59 -3.12 -12.67 3.28
CA ARG A 59 -2.27 -12.32 2.13
C ARG A 59 -2.06 -13.55 1.24
N ALA A 60 -1.93 -13.30 -0.05
CA ALA A 60 -1.53 -14.27 -1.07
C ALA A 60 -0.61 -13.59 -2.09
N PHE A 61 0.19 -14.34 -2.83
CA PHE A 61 0.89 -13.77 -3.98
C PHE A 61 -0.12 -13.60 -5.12
N ILE A 62 -0.50 -12.37 -5.42
CA ILE A 62 -1.55 -12.07 -6.40
C ILE A 62 -0.92 -11.25 -7.52
N PHE A 63 -1.04 -11.75 -8.73
CA PHE A 63 -0.53 -11.12 -9.94
C PHE A 63 -1.71 -10.76 -10.83
N ASP A 64 -1.96 -9.47 -10.95
CA ASP A 64 -3.08 -8.89 -11.68
C ASP A 64 -2.50 -8.10 -12.86
N PRO A 65 -2.79 -8.44 -14.13
CA PRO A 65 -2.17 -7.78 -15.28
C PRO A 65 -2.42 -6.27 -15.35
N GLN A 66 -3.45 -5.77 -14.67
CA GLN A 66 -3.74 -4.34 -14.59
C GLN A 66 -2.83 -3.61 -13.60
N VAL A 67 -2.11 -4.33 -12.72
CA VAL A 67 -1.29 -3.74 -11.67
C VAL A 67 0.17 -4.18 -11.82
N PRO A 68 1.14 -3.25 -11.95
CA PRO A 68 2.54 -3.56 -12.10
C PRO A 68 3.14 -4.23 -10.86
N TRP A 69 4.00 -5.21 -11.10
CA TRP A 69 4.87 -5.84 -10.12
C TRP A 69 6.26 -6.07 -10.70
N GLU A 70 7.24 -6.23 -9.82
CA GLU A 70 8.61 -6.54 -10.19
C GLU A 70 9.27 -7.43 -9.12
N PHE A 71 10.10 -8.36 -9.57
CA PHE A 71 11.02 -9.08 -8.71
C PHE A 71 12.32 -8.27 -8.53
N ARG A 72 12.58 -7.86 -7.29
CA ARG A 72 13.80 -7.17 -6.89
C ARG A 72 15.06 -8.02 -7.16
N PRO A 73 16.26 -7.41 -7.18
CA PRO A 73 17.52 -8.15 -7.33
C PRO A 73 17.76 -9.23 -6.27
N ASP A 74 17.19 -9.08 -5.07
CA ASP A 74 17.26 -10.06 -3.97
C ASP A 74 16.23 -11.21 -4.10
N GLY A 75 15.34 -11.13 -5.09
CA GLY A 75 14.29 -12.10 -5.37
C GLY A 75 12.95 -11.83 -4.67
N GLU A 76 12.83 -10.76 -3.88
CA GLU A 76 11.55 -10.37 -3.26
C GLU A 76 10.64 -9.64 -4.24
N LEU A 77 9.33 -9.70 -3.97
CA LEU A 77 8.31 -9.05 -4.77
C LEU A 77 8.10 -7.60 -4.34
N ARG A 78 8.05 -6.70 -5.34
CA ARG A 78 7.75 -5.29 -5.20
C ARG A 78 6.50 -4.90 -5.99
N HIS A 79 5.66 -4.06 -5.40
CA HIS A 79 4.56 -3.38 -6.08
C HIS A 79 4.83 -1.89 -6.23
N PHE A 80 4.03 -1.24 -7.07
CA PHE A 80 4.08 0.19 -7.30
C PHE A 80 2.82 0.84 -6.74
N SER A 81 3.02 1.94 -6.01
CA SER A 81 1.95 2.64 -5.32
C SER A 81 2.05 4.14 -5.55
N VAL A 82 0.89 4.78 -5.48
CA VAL A 82 0.79 6.23 -5.36
C VAL A 82 0.13 6.57 -4.04
N GLY A 83 0.54 7.70 -3.46
CA GLY A 83 -0.07 8.20 -2.24
C GLY A 83 -0.13 9.71 -2.23
N ALA A 84 -1.04 10.26 -1.42
CA ALA A 84 -1.25 11.69 -1.34
C ALA A 84 -1.28 12.18 0.12
N ILE A 85 -0.41 13.14 0.45
CA ILE A 85 -0.62 13.98 1.64
C ILE A 85 -1.62 15.05 1.23
N LEU A 86 -2.89 14.81 1.55
CA LEU A 86 -3.96 15.78 1.30
C LEU A 86 -3.95 16.85 2.39
N TRP A 87 -3.97 18.12 2.02
CA TRP A 87 -3.99 19.21 2.98
C TRP A 87 -4.93 20.35 2.56
N ARG A 88 -5.36 21.12 3.55
CA ARG A 88 -6.09 22.39 3.40
C ARG A 88 -5.76 23.35 4.53
N ILE A 89 -6.04 24.64 4.34
CA ILE A 89 -6.10 25.60 5.45
C ILE A 89 -7.51 25.61 6.03
N TYR A 90 -7.62 25.45 7.35
CA TYR A 90 -8.86 25.62 8.09
C TYR A 90 -8.57 26.43 9.35
N ALA A 91 -9.35 27.49 9.58
CA ALA A 91 -9.16 28.41 10.71
C ALA A 91 -7.71 28.96 10.84
N GLY A 92 -7.03 29.19 9.70
CA GLY A 92 -5.67 29.75 9.66
C GLY A 92 -4.53 28.74 9.87
N GLU A 93 -4.83 27.45 10.01
CA GLU A 93 -3.83 26.39 10.20
C GLU A 93 -3.98 25.25 9.18
N PRO A 94 -2.88 24.55 8.82
CA PRO A 94 -2.95 23.36 7.99
C PRO A 94 -3.66 22.19 8.69
N ARG A 95 -4.56 21.54 7.95
CA ARG A 95 -5.18 20.25 8.30
C ARG A 95 -4.90 19.24 7.21
N TYR A 96 -4.80 17.97 7.58
CA TYR A 96 -4.48 16.87 6.67
C TYR A 96 -5.56 15.80 6.68
N CYS A 97 -5.93 15.29 5.52
CA CYS A 97 -6.97 14.27 5.42
C CYS A 97 -6.36 12.87 5.57
N LEU A 98 -6.84 12.11 6.55
CA LEU A 98 -6.48 10.70 6.74
C LEU A 98 -7.77 9.86 6.87
N LEU A 99 -7.66 8.60 6.51
CA LEU A 99 -8.70 7.59 6.71
C LEU A 99 -8.19 6.42 7.55
N ARG A 100 -9.09 5.74 8.28
CA ARG A 100 -8.77 4.54 9.05
C ARG A 100 -9.23 3.29 8.30
N ARG A 101 -8.30 2.37 8.08
CA ARG A 101 -8.50 1.20 7.20
C ARG A 101 -9.41 0.15 7.82
N THR A 102 -10.33 -0.40 7.01
CA THR A 102 -11.12 -1.61 7.32
C THR A 102 -10.47 -2.89 6.80
N THR A 103 -9.43 -2.76 5.98
CA THR A 103 -8.60 -3.85 5.47
C THR A 103 -7.21 -3.79 6.08
N TYR A 104 -6.45 -4.90 5.98
CA TYR A 104 -5.12 -5.02 6.58
C TYR A 104 -4.22 -3.81 6.25
N PRO A 105 -3.52 -3.21 7.24
CA PRO A 105 -3.69 -3.43 8.68
C PRO A 105 -4.91 -2.67 9.23
N VAL A 106 -5.89 -3.41 9.75
CA VAL A 106 -7.20 -2.88 10.19
C VAL A 106 -7.04 -1.96 11.41
N GLY A 107 -7.77 -0.84 11.43
CA GLY A 107 -7.82 0.08 12.57
C GLY A 107 -6.69 1.11 12.61
N TYR A 108 -5.81 1.13 11.61
CA TYR A 108 -4.74 2.11 11.48
C TYR A 108 -5.12 3.20 10.48
N TYR A 109 -4.73 4.43 10.79
CA TYR A 109 -4.88 5.60 9.93
C TYR A 109 -3.82 5.61 8.84
N THR A 110 -4.23 6.03 7.65
CA THR A 110 -3.36 6.10 6.49
C THR A 110 -3.64 7.33 5.64
N ILE A 111 -2.74 7.60 4.71
CA ILE A 111 -2.94 8.56 3.63
C ILE A 111 -3.70 7.87 2.48
N PRO A 112 -4.53 8.60 1.70
CA PRO A 112 -5.13 8.04 0.50
C PRO A 112 -4.05 7.51 -0.45
N ALA A 113 -4.22 6.28 -0.91
CA ALA A 113 -3.18 5.56 -1.61
C ALA A 113 -3.69 4.29 -2.29
N GLY A 114 -3.31 4.11 -3.55
CA GLY A 114 -3.63 2.91 -4.32
C GLY A 114 -2.56 2.52 -5.31
N HIS A 115 -2.97 1.79 -6.34
CA HIS A 115 -2.06 1.24 -7.33
C HIS A 115 -1.95 2.18 -8.53
N VAL A 116 -0.82 2.13 -9.21
CA VAL A 116 -0.68 2.74 -10.54
C VAL A 116 -1.06 1.67 -11.54
N ASP A 117 -2.09 1.89 -12.35
CA ASP A 117 -2.47 0.89 -13.35
C ASP A 117 -1.42 0.77 -14.46
N THR A 118 -1.37 -0.38 -15.14
CA THR A 118 -0.46 -0.61 -16.26
C THR A 118 -0.69 0.43 -17.37
N GLY A 119 0.31 1.28 -17.61
CA GLY A 119 0.26 2.37 -18.58
C GLY A 119 -0.35 3.68 -18.05
N GLU A 120 -0.72 3.74 -16.78
CA GLU A 120 -1.19 4.95 -16.11
C GLU A 120 -0.01 5.81 -15.61
N GLU A 121 -0.09 7.12 -15.83
CA GLU A 121 0.88 8.07 -15.26
C GLU A 121 0.66 8.20 -13.73
N PRO A 122 1.71 8.25 -12.90
CA PRO A 122 1.55 8.33 -11.43
C PRO A 122 0.71 9.51 -10.95
N LEU A 123 0.78 10.66 -11.64
CA LEU A 123 -0.06 11.82 -11.32
C LEU A 123 -1.54 11.54 -11.63
N THR A 124 -1.86 10.82 -12.70
CA THR A 124 -3.23 10.44 -13.02
C THR A 124 -3.77 9.47 -11.97
N ALA A 125 -2.96 8.46 -11.62
CA ALA A 125 -3.32 7.47 -10.60
C ALA A 125 -3.62 8.13 -9.25
N VAL A 126 -2.75 9.02 -8.75
CA VAL A 126 -2.95 9.64 -7.43
C VAL A 126 -4.21 10.51 -7.39
N LEU A 127 -4.54 11.18 -8.50
CA LEU A 127 -5.74 12.02 -8.58
C LEU A 127 -7.02 11.16 -8.58
N ARG A 128 -7.01 10.03 -9.31
CA ARG A 128 -8.10 9.05 -9.32
C ARG A 128 -8.30 8.45 -7.93
N GLU A 129 -7.25 7.87 -7.34
CA GLU A 129 -7.29 7.24 -6.02
C GLU A 129 -7.75 8.23 -4.93
N THR A 130 -7.24 9.47 -4.96
CA THR A 130 -7.69 10.53 -4.04
C THR A 130 -9.19 10.74 -4.11
N TYR A 131 -9.74 10.84 -5.33
CA TYR A 131 -11.17 11.05 -5.52
C TYR A 131 -12.00 9.81 -5.12
N GLU A 132 -11.54 8.61 -5.49
CA GLU A 132 -12.22 7.35 -5.16
C GLU A 132 -12.28 7.10 -3.65
N GLU A 133 -11.19 7.34 -2.92
CA GLU A 133 -11.10 7.07 -1.49
C GLU A 133 -11.71 8.16 -0.60
N THR A 134 -11.71 9.42 -1.06
CA THR A 134 -12.07 10.56 -0.21
C THR A 134 -13.18 11.44 -0.76
N GLY A 135 -13.51 11.33 -2.05
CA GLY A 135 -14.40 12.25 -2.76
C GLY A 135 -13.87 13.68 -2.90
N LEU A 136 -12.60 13.94 -2.54
CA LEU A 136 -12.00 15.26 -2.62
C LEU A 136 -11.45 15.53 -4.02
N ALA A 137 -11.63 16.77 -4.49
CA ALA A 137 -10.98 17.25 -5.70
C ALA A 137 -9.67 17.94 -5.33
N VAL A 138 -8.58 17.54 -6.00
CA VAL A 138 -7.26 18.16 -5.86
C VAL A 138 -7.19 19.41 -6.72
N VAL A 139 -6.86 20.55 -6.10
CA VAL A 139 -6.69 21.83 -6.82
C VAL A 139 -5.23 22.07 -7.23
N ARG A 140 -4.29 21.48 -6.50
CA ARG A 140 -2.86 21.55 -6.79
C ARG A 140 -2.17 20.30 -6.28
N ALA A 141 -1.31 19.71 -7.11
CA ALA A 141 -0.51 18.54 -6.78
C ALA A 141 0.98 18.84 -7.01
N GLU A 142 1.82 18.47 -6.06
CA GLU A 142 3.27 18.58 -6.14
C GLU A 142 3.89 17.21 -5.85
N LEU A 143 4.81 16.75 -6.69
CA LEU A 143 5.54 15.51 -6.46
C LEU A 143 6.57 15.72 -5.35
N LEU A 144 6.42 15.02 -4.22
CA LEU A 144 7.38 15.06 -3.12
C LEU A 144 8.47 14.00 -3.27
N TYR A 145 8.07 12.78 -3.64
CA TYR A 145 8.99 11.66 -3.80
C TYR A 145 8.63 10.85 -5.03
N ALA A 146 9.64 10.54 -5.84
CA ALA A 146 9.52 9.66 -7.00
C ALA A 146 10.21 8.34 -6.72
N GLN A 147 9.49 7.23 -6.89
CA GLN A 147 10.00 5.87 -6.72
C GLN A 147 10.65 5.58 -5.35
N GLU A 148 10.19 6.24 -4.28
CA GLU A 148 10.71 5.98 -2.92
C GLU A 148 10.32 4.56 -2.51
N GLU A 149 11.32 3.75 -2.20
CA GLU A 149 11.08 2.38 -1.83
C GLU A 149 10.90 2.25 -0.32
N ILE A 150 9.79 1.63 0.07
CA ILE A 150 9.46 1.32 1.45
C ILE A 150 9.25 -0.18 1.55
N ALA A 151 9.90 -0.81 2.52
CA ALA A 151 9.49 -2.12 2.95
C ALA A 151 8.09 -1.97 3.60
N ASP A 152 7.07 -2.52 2.97
CA ASP A 152 5.68 -2.53 3.43
C ASP A 152 4.99 -3.77 2.89
N ALA A 153 4.32 -4.49 3.78
CA ALA A 153 3.70 -5.77 3.47
C ALA A 153 2.25 -5.54 3.04
N CYS A 154 1.91 -5.85 1.79
CA CYS A 154 0.54 -5.70 1.29
C CYS A 154 -0.20 -7.02 1.10
N ARG A 155 -1.53 -6.93 1.01
CA ARG A 155 -2.44 -8.06 0.76
C ARG A 155 -2.06 -8.93 -0.43
N ARG A 156 -1.49 -8.34 -1.49
CA ARG A 156 -1.06 -9.01 -2.72
C ARG A 156 0.31 -9.70 -2.61
N GLY A 157 0.86 -9.84 -1.40
CA GLY A 157 2.01 -10.69 -1.13
C GLY A 157 3.37 -10.04 -1.34
N ALA A 158 3.44 -8.79 -1.83
CA ALA A 158 4.67 -8.01 -1.90
C ALA A 158 5.08 -7.49 -0.52
N ASN A 159 6.39 -7.45 -0.26
CA ASN A 159 6.95 -6.90 0.98
C ASN A 159 7.63 -5.54 0.79
N TYR A 160 7.68 -5.07 -0.45
CA TYR A 160 8.26 -3.80 -0.83
C TYR A 160 7.30 -3.07 -1.76
N HIS A 161 7.27 -1.75 -1.62
CA HIS A 161 6.50 -0.87 -2.48
C HIS A 161 7.40 0.27 -2.96
N SER A 162 7.39 0.55 -4.25
CA SER A 162 7.95 1.77 -4.82
C SER A 162 6.85 2.81 -4.95
N TRP A 163 7.02 3.94 -4.29
CA TRP A 163 5.98 4.96 -4.13
C TRP A 163 6.27 6.21 -4.96
N HIS A 164 5.24 6.75 -5.59
CA HIS A 164 5.18 8.16 -5.94
C HIS A 164 4.28 8.88 -4.93
N LEU A 165 4.83 9.81 -4.16
CA LEU A 165 4.08 10.57 -3.17
C LEU A 165 3.86 12.00 -3.65
N TYR A 166 2.62 12.45 -3.55
CA TYR A 166 2.23 13.82 -3.87
C TYR A 166 1.76 14.59 -2.64
N LEU A 167 2.05 15.88 -2.60
CA LEU A 167 1.40 16.85 -1.71
C LEU A 167 0.23 17.48 -2.48
N CYS A 168 -0.98 17.29 -1.98
CA CYS A 168 -2.20 17.67 -2.68
C CYS A 168 -3.02 18.66 -1.87
N GLU A 169 -3.16 19.88 -2.39
CA GLU A 169 -4.10 20.86 -1.84
C GLU A 169 -5.51 20.49 -2.29
N CYS A 170 -6.44 20.37 -1.36
CA CYS A 170 -7.80 19.91 -1.62
C CYS A 170 -8.85 20.84 -1.04
N LEU A 171 -10.03 20.86 -1.67
CA LEU A 171 -11.21 21.59 -1.19
C LEU A 171 -12.34 20.61 -0.87
N GLY A 172 -13.22 21.02 0.05
CA GLY A 172 -14.42 20.27 0.43
C GLY A 172 -14.24 19.40 1.68
N GLU A 173 -15.26 18.60 1.96
CA GLU A 173 -15.30 17.66 3.07
C GLU A 173 -15.16 16.22 2.56
N PRO A 174 -14.27 15.42 3.15
CA PRO A 174 -14.03 14.05 2.72
C PRO A 174 -15.23 13.17 3.05
N ARG A 175 -15.41 12.15 2.22
CA ARG A 175 -16.41 11.10 2.41
C ARG A 175 -15.70 9.76 2.35
N LEU A 176 -16.14 8.84 3.20
CA LEU A 176 -15.62 7.49 3.24
C LEU A 176 -15.96 6.74 1.95
N SER A 177 -14.95 6.04 1.42
CA SER A 177 -15.14 4.88 0.54
C SER A 177 -15.36 3.61 1.36
N ASP A 178 -15.50 2.46 0.68
CA ASP A 178 -15.61 1.14 1.33
C ASP A 178 -14.28 0.68 1.99
N GLU A 179 -13.16 1.40 1.78
CA GLU A 179 -11.83 1.03 2.28
C GLU A 179 -11.55 1.50 3.72
N GLY A 180 -12.43 2.33 4.28
CA GLY A 180 -12.27 2.88 5.62
C GLY A 180 -13.56 2.95 6.42
N ASP A 181 -13.42 3.14 7.73
CA ASP A 181 -14.56 3.34 8.65
C ASP A 181 -14.56 4.72 9.33
N VAL A 182 -13.46 5.47 9.19
CA VAL A 182 -13.32 6.86 9.66
C VAL A 182 -12.51 7.65 8.63
N ILE A 183 -12.94 8.86 8.30
CA ILE A 183 -12.18 9.83 7.51
C ILE A 183 -12.33 11.21 8.12
N GLY A 184 -11.30 12.05 8.01
CA GLY A 184 -11.41 13.41 8.50
C GLY A 184 -10.14 14.24 8.36
N TRP A 185 -10.28 15.50 8.77
CA TRP A 185 -9.22 16.49 8.77
C TRP A 185 -8.55 16.57 10.14
N TYR A 186 -7.27 16.23 10.20
CA TYR A 186 -6.48 16.18 11.42
C TYR A 186 -5.40 17.26 11.44
N THR A 187 -5.11 17.78 12.64
CA THR A 187 -3.94 18.61 12.87
C THR A 187 -2.65 17.80 12.78
N ARG A 188 -1.53 18.49 12.54
CA ARG A 188 -0.18 17.91 12.69
C ARG A 188 0.00 17.26 14.07
N ARG A 189 -0.52 17.88 15.14
CA ARG A 189 -0.39 17.36 16.51
C ARG A 189 -1.11 16.03 16.68
N GLU A 190 -2.38 15.94 16.27
CA GLU A 190 -3.16 14.70 16.36
C GLU A 190 -2.48 13.57 15.58
N ILE A 191 -1.96 13.84 14.38
CA ILE A 191 -1.25 12.85 13.57
C ILE A 191 0.03 12.35 14.26
N LEU A 192 0.81 13.26 14.84
CA LEU A 192 2.08 12.90 15.48
C LEU A 192 1.90 12.22 16.84
N GLU A 193 0.86 12.58 17.60
CA GLU A 193 0.72 12.18 19.01
C GLU A 193 -0.35 11.11 19.25
N ASP A 194 -1.47 11.18 18.51
CA ASP A 194 -2.73 10.53 18.89
C ASP A 194 -3.12 9.38 17.94
N LEU A 195 -2.90 9.54 16.64
CA LEU A 195 -3.36 8.58 15.62
C LEU A 195 -2.41 7.38 15.46
N PRO A 196 -2.89 6.13 15.53
CA PRO A 196 -2.11 4.96 15.15
C PRO A 196 -1.99 4.88 13.62
N LEU A 197 -0.80 5.12 13.08
CA LEU A 197 -0.57 5.22 11.64
C LEU A 197 -0.07 3.91 11.03
N THR A 198 -0.42 3.67 9.76
CA THR A 198 0.23 2.63 8.96
C THR A 198 1.71 2.96 8.73
N ARG A 199 2.49 1.97 8.27
CA ARG A 199 3.91 2.16 7.97
C ARG A 199 4.16 3.22 6.89
N PRO A 200 3.49 3.20 5.71
CA PRO A 200 3.66 4.25 4.72
C PRO A 200 3.29 5.63 5.26
N ALA A 201 2.15 5.75 5.96
CA ALA A 201 1.72 7.03 6.52
C ALA A 201 2.72 7.56 7.56
N THR A 202 3.26 6.69 8.42
CA THR A 202 4.32 7.07 9.37
C THR A 202 5.56 7.58 8.65
N HIS A 203 6.04 6.84 7.64
CA HIS A 203 7.24 7.20 6.90
C HIS A 203 7.07 8.56 6.21
N PHE A 204 6.01 8.73 5.43
CA PHE A 204 5.83 9.94 4.62
C PHE A 204 5.44 11.16 5.45
N LEU A 205 4.49 11.05 6.37
CA LEU A 205 4.11 12.18 7.23
C LEU A 205 5.25 12.54 8.17
N GLY A 206 6.02 11.56 8.64
CA GLY A 206 7.15 11.82 9.51
C GLY A 206 8.25 12.63 8.83
N ARG A 207 8.55 12.30 7.57
CA ARG A 207 9.50 13.07 6.75
C ARG A 207 8.96 14.45 6.38
N TYR A 208 7.69 14.53 5.96
CA TYR A 208 7.06 15.79 5.59
C TYR A 208 6.98 16.77 6.77
N PHE A 209 6.69 16.27 7.98
CA PHE A 209 6.63 17.07 9.19
C PHE A 209 7.96 17.28 9.90
N ASP A 210 9.04 16.65 9.42
CA ASP A 210 10.34 16.57 10.10
C ASP A 210 10.19 16.17 11.59
N ALA A 211 9.35 15.15 11.84
CA ALA A 211 9.04 14.67 13.18
C ALA A 211 8.52 13.23 13.17
N ALA A 212 8.95 12.39 14.11
CA ALA A 212 8.50 11.01 14.18
C ALA A 212 7.09 10.87 14.82
N PRO A 213 6.10 10.28 14.13
CA PRO A 213 4.83 9.92 14.74
C PRO A 213 5.01 8.91 15.87
N ARG A 214 4.31 9.07 16.99
CA ARG A 214 4.48 8.26 18.21
C ARG A 214 3.85 6.88 18.13
N ARG A 215 2.78 6.72 17.35
CA ARG A 215 1.97 5.49 17.31
C ARG A 215 2.05 4.87 15.91
N VAL A 216 2.93 3.89 15.76
CA VAL A 216 3.25 3.28 14.47
C VAL A 216 2.78 1.83 14.45
N TYR A 217 2.21 1.41 13.33
CA TYR A 217 1.98 -0.01 13.08
C TYR A 217 3.33 -0.77 13.01
N ALA A 218 3.57 -1.65 13.99
CA ALA A 218 4.82 -2.40 14.09
C ALA A 218 4.97 -3.54 13.05
N GLY A 219 3.97 -3.79 12.20
CA GLY A 219 3.93 -4.99 11.34
C GLY A 219 3.39 -6.22 12.08
N ASP A 220 3.16 -7.30 11.34
CA ASP A 220 2.82 -8.62 11.91
C ASP A 220 4.08 -9.39 12.33
N ALA A 221 3.93 -10.39 13.20
CA ALA A 221 5.05 -11.23 13.67
C ALA A 221 5.73 -12.02 12.52
N THR A 222 5.03 -12.22 11.40
CA THR A 222 5.54 -12.91 10.20
C THR A 222 6.47 -12.05 9.34
N THR A 223 6.41 -10.73 9.47
CA THR A 223 7.33 -9.80 8.81
C THR A 223 8.47 -9.37 9.74
N ALA A 224 8.47 -9.75 11.02
CA ALA A 224 9.44 -9.37 12.05
C ALA A 224 10.93 -9.51 11.66
N GLY A 225 11.27 -10.40 10.72
CA GLY A 225 12.64 -10.57 10.21
C GLY A 225 13.05 -9.64 9.07
N ILE A 226 12.10 -8.97 8.40
CA ILE A 226 12.34 -8.02 7.29
C ILE A 226 12.81 -6.66 7.84
N TRP A 227 12.61 -6.43 9.14
CA TRP A 227 12.67 -5.12 9.78
C TRP A 227 13.87 -4.92 10.71
N SER A 228 14.98 -5.62 10.49
CA SER A 228 16.25 -5.24 11.14
C SER A 228 16.92 -4.14 10.30
N PRO A 229 17.39 -3.05 10.94
CA PRO A 229 18.14 -2.00 10.23
C PRO A 229 19.42 -2.54 9.56
#